data_AF-A0A1T5LJ95-F1
#
_entry.id   AF-A0A1T5LJ95-F1
#
_cell.length_a   1.000
_cell.length_b   1.000
_cell.length_c   1.000
_cell.angle_alpha   90.00
_cell.angle_beta   90.00
_cell.angle_gamma   90.00
#
_symmetry.space_group_name_H-M   'P 1'
#
loop_
_entity.id
_entity.type
_entity.pdbx_description
1 polymer ?
#
loop_
_entity_poly.entity_id
_entity_poly.type
_entity_poly.pdbx_seq_one_letter_code
_entity_poly.pdbx_strand_id
1 'polypeptide(L)'
;MTFKLIKSHNAIIKLIDRYDYGGALEILQEMDLKNTDEAIMIKSCKYAVNFDFNTSYYILNSLSEEKRNHKIVLKLIENLKALIEGEPQALFSELINNIKFQIVNEEYIDFLGRIYRFKEAILKYIFVKEHLNRNKFSFLIDAMSKRRILKILRKKYKIYNPNLIYGISIYINKYVDYKTNYVEIVKLLNSEKMRSLMELRHNSIVGHGFRGVSREDIVKVYGNPYNIIDDFKYCLNLLNINVMDNKYNIINDFLKRELNCINYDNNKSKYVNEMA
;
A
#
# COMPACT_ATOMS: atom_id res chain seq x y z
N MET A 1 -27.40 25.66 -11.72
CA MET A 1 -27.26 24.29 -11.17
C MET A 1 -26.14 23.50 -11.86
N THR A 2 -26.02 23.58 -13.18
CA THR A 2 -25.01 22.90 -14.02
C THR A 2 -23.55 23.20 -13.63
N PHE A 3 -23.24 24.46 -13.30
CA PHE A 3 -21.90 24.86 -12.86
C PHE A 3 -21.47 24.24 -11.52
N LYS A 4 -22.42 24.01 -10.59
CA LYS A 4 -22.14 23.35 -9.30
C LYS A 4 -21.82 21.86 -9.52
N LEU A 5 -22.57 21.20 -10.41
CA LEU A 5 -22.35 19.80 -10.77
C LEU A 5 -20.97 19.56 -11.43
N ILE A 6 -20.57 20.43 -12.36
CA ILE A 6 -19.26 20.38 -13.04
C ILE A 6 -18.12 20.58 -12.04
N LYS A 7 -18.27 21.50 -11.08
CA LYS A 7 -17.27 21.71 -10.01
C LYS A 7 -17.16 20.49 -9.09
N SER A 8 -18.28 19.90 -8.68
CA SER A 8 -18.30 18.68 -7.85
C SER A 8 -17.65 17.50 -8.57
N HIS A 9 -17.91 17.32 -9.86
CA HIS A 9 -17.28 16.28 -10.69
C HIS A 9 -15.75 16.44 -10.73
N ASN A 10 -15.26 17.63 -11.08
CA ASN A 10 -13.81 17.88 -11.13
C ASN A 10 -13.13 17.71 -9.76
N ALA A 11 -13.85 17.99 -8.67
CA ALA A 11 -13.35 17.73 -7.32
C ALA A 11 -13.22 16.22 -7.04
N ILE A 12 -14.23 15.41 -7.38
CA ILE A 12 -14.19 13.95 -7.23
C ILE A 12 -12.99 13.36 -7.98
N ILE A 13 -12.78 13.76 -9.23
CA ILE A 13 -11.67 13.27 -10.06
C ILE A 13 -10.31 13.56 -9.39
N LYS A 14 -10.11 14.79 -8.90
CA LYS A 14 -8.87 15.18 -8.20
C LYS A 14 -8.65 14.40 -6.90
N LEU A 15 -9.71 14.13 -6.16
CA LEU A 15 -9.64 13.34 -4.92
C LEU A 15 -9.26 11.89 -5.23
N ILE A 16 -9.87 11.29 -6.26
CA ILE A 16 -9.51 9.96 -6.76
C ILE A 16 -8.04 9.90 -7.19
N ASP A 17 -7.56 10.89 -7.95
CA ASP A 17 -6.16 10.95 -8.40
C ASP A 17 -5.14 11.04 -7.23
N ARG A 18 -5.58 11.56 -6.08
CA ARG A 18 -4.81 11.61 -4.83
C ARG A 18 -5.11 10.46 -3.86
N TYR A 19 -5.87 9.47 -4.31
CA TYR A 19 -6.28 8.30 -3.50
C TYR A 19 -7.12 8.67 -2.27
N ASP A 20 -7.70 9.88 -2.24
CA ASP A 20 -8.64 10.31 -1.22
C ASP A 20 -10.06 9.84 -1.58
N TYR A 21 -10.24 8.53 -1.43
CA TYR A 21 -11.55 7.88 -1.64
C TYR A 21 -12.58 8.29 -0.59
N GLY A 22 -12.13 8.79 0.58
CA GLY A 22 -13.00 9.30 1.63
C GLY A 22 -13.72 10.56 1.18
N GLY A 23 -12.95 11.59 0.82
CA GLY A 23 -13.51 12.84 0.32
C GLY A 23 -14.31 12.65 -0.97
N ALA A 24 -13.84 11.79 -1.89
CA ALA A 24 -14.59 11.50 -3.11
C ALA A 24 -15.99 10.92 -2.81
N LEU A 25 -16.10 10.05 -1.81
CA LEU A 25 -17.36 9.44 -1.40
C LEU A 25 -18.30 10.45 -0.73
N GLU A 26 -17.78 11.39 0.07
CA GLU A 26 -18.58 12.45 0.70
C GLU A 26 -19.27 13.32 -0.36
N ILE A 27 -18.55 13.73 -1.40
CA ILE A 27 -19.14 14.51 -2.50
C ILE A 27 -20.19 13.68 -3.26
N LEU A 28 -19.95 12.39 -3.51
CA LEU A 28 -20.94 11.52 -4.14
C LEU A 28 -22.20 11.35 -3.28
N GLN A 29 -22.07 11.34 -1.95
CA GLN A 29 -23.20 11.29 -1.03
C GLN A 29 -24.04 12.57 -1.07
N GLU A 30 -23.39 13.74 -1.11
CA GLU A 30 -24.08 15.03 -1.28
C GLU A 30 -24.84 15.14 -2.62
N MET A 31 -24.39 14.38 -3.64
CA MET A 31 -25.04 14.27 -4.94
C MET A 31 -26.13 13.17 -4.99
N ASP A 32 -26.41 12.51 -3.88
CA ASP A 32 -27.32 11.35 -3.76
C ASP A 32 -26.93 10.14 -4.64
N LEU A 33 -25.64 10.03 -4.98
CA LEU A 33 -25.07 8.94 -5.78
C LEU A 33 -24.47 7.81 -4.94
N LYS A 34 -24.74 7.78 -3.63
CA LYS A 34 -24.12 6.87 -2.66
C LYS A 34 -24.32 5.37 -2.93
N ASN A 35 -25.37 5.01 -3.67
CA ASN A 35 -25.75 3.63 -3.99
C ASN A 35 -25.33 3.21 -5.41
N THR A 36 -24.67 4.10 -6.16
CA THR A 36 -24.13 3.75 -7.48
C THR A 36 -22.99 2.74 -7.36
N ASP A 37 -22.75 1.95 -8.40
CA ASP A 37 -21.64 1.01 -8.45
C ASP A 37 -20.29 1.72 -8.30
N GLU A 38 -20.15 2.93 -8.84
CA GLU A 38 -18.97 3.77 -8.73
C GLU A 38 -18.72 4.16 -7.26
N ALA A 39 -19.77 4.59 -6.54
CA ALA A 39 -19.68 4.91 -5.13
C ALA A 39 -19.35 3.67 -4.28
N ILE A 40 -19.90 2.50 -4.62
CA ILE A 40 -19.58 1.23 -3.95
C ILE A 40 -18.10 0.87 -4.15
N MET A 41 -17.58 1.01 -5.38
CA MET A 41 -16.17 0.75 -5.68
C MET A 41 -15.23 1.74 -4.99
N ILE A 42 -15.56 3.04 -4.98
CA ILE A 42 -14.81 4.06 -4.25
C ILE A 42 -14.81 3.74 -2.75
N LYS A 43 -15.96 3.34 -2.20
CA LYS A 43 -16.07 2.91 -0.81
C LYS A 43 -15.21 1.69 -0.53
N SER A 44 -15.19 0.68 -1.42
CA SER A 44 -14.29 -0.46 -1.29
C SER A 44 -12.81 -0.03 -1.28
N CYS A 45 -12.42 0.90 -2.15
CA CYS A 45 -11.06 1.45 -2.18
C CYS A 45 -10.69 2.19 -0.89
N LYS A 46 -11.62 2.99 -0.33
CA LYS A 46 -11.46 3.66 0.97
C LYS A 46 -11.05 2.70 2.08
N TYR A 47 -11.67 1.52 2.16
CA TYR A 47 -11.28 0.50 3.16
C TYR A 47 -9.97 -0.19 2.81
N ALA A 48 -9.75 -0.52 1.53
CA ALA A 48 -8.53 -1.20 1.09
C ALA A 48 -7.26 -0.40 1.39
N VAL A 49 -7.25 0.92 1.10
CA VAL A 49 -6.07 1.77 1.37
C VAL A 49 -5.76 1.92 2.87
N ASN A 50 -6.73 1.61 3.73
CA ASN A 50 -6.60 1.57 5.18
C ASN A 50 -6.33 0.15 5.72
N PHE A 51 -5.98 -0.81 4.84
CA PHE A 51 -5.70 -2.21 5.18
C PHE A 51 -6.90 -2.98 5.76
N ASP A 52 -8.12 -2.45 5.64
CA ASP A 52 -9.35 -3.18 5.98
C ASP A 52 -9.86 -3.97 4.77
N PHE A 53 -9.13 -5.03 4.45
CA PHE A 53 -9.39 -5.85 3.26
C PHE A 53 -10.69 -6.64 3.37
N ASN A 54 -11.09 -7.05 4.58
CA ASN A 54 -12.34 -7.79 4.79
C ASN A 54 -13.55 -6.92 4.48
N THR A 55 -13.60 -5.70 5.03
CA THR A 55 -14.70 -4.77 4.73
C THR A 55 -14.67 -4.34 3.27
N SER A 56 -13.48 -4.07 2.73
CA SER A 56 -13.30 -3.73 1.31
C SER A 56 -13.86 -4.82 0.38
N TYR A 57 -13.56 -6.08 0.67
CA TYR A 57 -14.06 -7.24 -0.08
C TYR A 57 -15.57 -7.39 0.05
N TYR A 58 -16.11 -7.31 1.27
CA TYR A 58 -17.54 -7.49 1.51
C TYR A 58 -18.39 -6.44 0.79
N ILE A 59 -17.93 -5.18 0.74
CA ILE A 59 -18.64 -4.09 0.05
C ILE A 59 -18.83 -4.38 -1.44
N LEU A 60 -17.88 -5.06 -2.10
CA LEU A 60 -18.02 -5.39 -3.52
C LEU A 60 -19.17 -6.37 -3.79
N ASN A 61 -19.70 -7.05 -2.78
CA ASN A 61 -20.89 -7.89 -2.90
C ASN A 61 -22.20 -7.11 -3.09
N SER A 62 -22.20 -5.78 -2.94
CA SER A 62 -23.36 -4.95 -3.24
C SER A 62 -23.37 -4.38 -4.66
N LEU A 63 -22.33 -4.67 -5.46
CA LEU A 63 -22.30 -4.26 -6.87
C LEU A 63 -23.37 -4.98 -7.68
N SER A 64 -23.85 -4.30 -8.73
CA SER A 64 -24.66 -4.91 -9.78
C SER A 64 -23.96 -6.12 -10.40
N GLU A 65 -24.74 -7.04 -10.97
CA GLU A 65 -24.19 -8.25 -11.61
C GLU A 65 -23.26 -7.89 -12.78
N GLU A 66 -23.65 -6.92 -13.61
CA GLU A 66 -22.85 -6.41 -14.71
C GLU A 66 -21.49 -5.91 -14.22
N LYS A 67 -21.48 -5.02 -13.22
CA LYS A 67 -20.24 -4.44 -12.71
C LYS A 67 -19.36 -5.48 -12.01
N ARG A 68 -19.97 -6.42 -11.28
CA ARG A 68 -19.24 -7.49 -10.58
C ARG A 68 -18.50 -8.41 -11.55
N ASN A 69 -19.06 -8.62 -12.73
CA ASN A 69 -18.45 -9.43 -13.80
C ASN A 69 -17.44 -8.66 -14.65
N HIS A 70 -17.27 -7.34 -14.42
CA HIS A 70 -16.28 -6.56 -15.13
C HIS A 70 -14.85 -6.99 -14.77
N LYS A 71 -13.98 -7.14 -15.79
CA LYS A 71 -12.60 -7.67 -15.64
C LYS A 71 -11.76 -6.96 -14.57
N ILE A 72 -11.91 -5.64 -14.43
CA ILE A 72 -11.16 -4.85 -13.42
C ILE A 72 -11.66 -5.18 -12.01
N VAL A 73 -12.97 -5.36 -11.85
CA VAL A 73 -13.58 -5.70 -10.56
C VAL A 73 -13.22 -7.12 -10.15
N LEU A 74 -13.26 -8.09 -11.07
CA LEU A 74 -12.82 -9.46 -10.80
C LEU A 74 -11.36 -9.49 -10.31
N LYS A 75 -10.45 -8.77 -10.96
CA LYS A 75 -9.05 -8.64 -10.52
C LYS A 75 -8.92 -8.01 -9.13
N LEU A 76 -9.74 -7.01 -8.82
CA LEU A 76 -9.77 -6.40 -7.48
C LEU A 76 -10.25 -7.40 -6.42
N ILE A 77 -11.31 -8.16 -6.71
CA ILE A 77 -11.85 -9.20 -5.82
C ILE A 77 -10.79 -10.28 -5.55
N GLU A 78 -10.12 -10.78 -6.59
CA GLU A 78 -9.03 -11.75 -6.45
C GLU A 78 -7.86 -11.18 -5.64
N ASN A 79 -7.45 -9.94 -5.90
CA ASN A 79 -6.40 -9.28 -5.14
C ASN A 79 -6.77 -9.13 -3.66
N LEU A 80 -8.01 -8.74 -3.34
CA LEU A 80 -8.48 -8.61 -1.95
C LEU A 80 -8.50 -9.97 -1.24
N LYS A 81 -8.90 -11.05 -1.92
CA LYS A 81 -8.78 -12.41 -1.36
C LYS A 81 -7.34 -12.74 -1.02
N ALA A 82 -6.39 -12.51 -1.94
CA ALA A 82 -4.96 -12.74 -1.69
C ALA A 82 -4.40 -11.90 -0.53
N LEU A 83 -4.89 -10.66 -0.35
CA LEU A 83 -4.54 -9.80 0.79
C LEU A 83 -5.06 -10.36 2.11
N ILE A 84 -6.32 -10.81 2.16
CA ILE A 84 -6.90 -11.52 3.31
C ILE A 84 -6.14 -12.83 3.58
N GLU A 85 -5.69 -13.49 2.51
CA GLU A 85 -4.69 -14.57 2.42
C GLU A 85 -3.43 -14.39 3.28
N GLY A 86 -3.01 -13.13 3.38
CA GLY A 86 -1.65 -12.76 3.71
C GLY A 86 -0.62 -13.16 2.65
N GLU A 87 -1.02 -13.27 1.38
CA GLU A 87 -0.11 -13.67 0.31
C GLU A 87 1.01 -12.64 0.10
N PRO A 88 2.29 -13.07 0.00
CA PRO A 88 3.42 -12.15 -0.07
C PRO A 88 3.34 -11.14 -1.20
N GLN A 89 3.02 -11.61 -2.41
CA GLN A 89 2.97 -10.76 -3.58
C GLN A 89 1.90 -9.67 -3.43
N ALA A 90 0.71 -10.05 -2.97
CA ALA A 90 -0.39 -9.13 -2.76
C ALA A 90 -0.05 -8.10 -1.67
N LEU A 91 0.42 -8.54 -0.50
CA LEU A 91 0.75 -7.63 0.61
C LEU A 91 1.90 -6.68 0.30
N PHE A 92 2.97 -7.15 -0.32
CA PHE A 92 4.05 -6.25 -0.71
C PHE A 92 3.62 -5.26 -1.79
N SER A 93 2.79 -5.69 -2.74
CA SER A 93 2.18 -4.78 -3.72
C SER A 93 1.36 -3.70 -3.02
N GLU A 94 0.55 -4.07 -2.03
CA GLU A 94 -0.26 -3.14 -1.26
C GLU A 94 0.60 -2.13 -0.50
N LEU A 95 1.63 -2.61 0.20
CA LEU A 95 2.56 -1.74 0.93
C LEU A 95 3.29 -0.75 -0.01
N ILE A 96 3.66 -1.16 -1.23
CA ILE A 96 4.29 -0.27 -2.23
C ILE A 96 3.32 0.83 -2.66
N ASN A 97 2.11 0.47 -3.07
CA ASN A 97 1.09 1.45 -3.45
C ASN A 97 0.83 2.41 -2.30
N ASN A 98 0.79 1.88 -1.09
CA ASN A 98 0.46 2.67 0.06
C ASN A 98 1.58 3.66 0.46
N ILE A 99 2.85 3.26 0.37
CA ILE A 99 3.99 4.19 0.49
C ILE A 99 3.88 5.32 -0.55
N LYS A 100 3.51 4.99 -1.80
CA LYS A 100 3.33 5.98 -2.87
C LYS A 100 2.25 7.01 -2.51
N PHE A 101 1.13 6.60 -1.90
CA PHE A 101 0.07 7.53 -1.50
C PHE A 101 0.59 8.63 -0.56
N GLN A 102 1.43 8.25 0.40
CA GLN A 102 1.99 9.20 1.35
C GLN A 102 2.91 10.22 0.68
N ILE A 103 3.64 9.82 -0.38
CA ILE A 103 4.43 10.77 -1.17
C ILE A 103 3.49 11.75 -1.91
N VAL A 104 2.44 11.23 -2.55
CA VAL A 104 1.48 12.02 -3.34
C VAL A 104 0.72 13.03 -2.47
N ASN A 105 0.41 12.64 -1.24
CA ASN A 105 -0.33 13.46 -0.28
C ASN A 105 0.58 14.27 0.66
N GLU A 106 1.90 14.22 0.46
CA GLU A 106 2.90 14.93 1.27
C GLU A 106 2.88 14.55 2.77
N GLU A 107 2.42 13.34 3.09
CA GLU A 107 2.33 12.77 4.44
C GLU A 107 3.67 12.13 4.85
N TYR A 108 4.72 12.96 4.97
CA TYR A 108 6.10 12.49 5.12
C TYR A 108 6.39 11.77 6.46
N ILE A 109 5.65 12.08 7.51
CA ILE A 109 5.76 11.38 8.80
C ILE A 109 5.29 9.93 8.65
N ASP A 110 4.11 9.72 8.07
CA ASP A 110 3.57 8.39 7.84
C ASP A 110 4.37 7.61 6.80
N PHE A 111 4.87 8.29 5.77
CA PHE A 111 5.82 7.74 4.80
C PHE A 111 7.03 7.08 5.49
N LEU A 112 7.68 7.78 6.43
CA LEU A 112 8.80 7.23 7.19
C LEU A 112 8.40 6.01 8.04
N GLY A 113 7.21 6.07 8.66
CA GLY A 113 6.63 4.93 9.37
C GLY A 113 6.50 3.69 8.47
N ARG A 114 5.97 3.87 7.27
CA ARG A 114 5.74 2.78 6.31
C ARG A 114 7.03 2.22 5.72
N ILE A 115 8.06 3.05 5.47
CA ILE A 115 9.40 2.58 5.06
C ILE A 115 9.97 1.61 6.10
N TYR A 116 9.92 1.97 7.39
CA TYR A 116 10.41 1.09 8.45
C TYR A 116 9.65 -0.24 8.49
N ARG A 117 8.31 -0.19 8.37
CA ARG A 117 7.47 -1.41 8.33
C ARG A 117 7.79 -2.27 7.12
N PHE A 118 8.05 -1.68 5.95
CA PHE A 118 8.42 -2.40 4.74
C PHE A 118 9.77 -3.10 4.89
N LYS A 119 10.79 -2.39 5.39
CA LYS A 119 12.10 -2.95 5.70
C LYS A 119 11.98 -4.13 6.69
N GLU A 120 11.19 -3.97 7.75
CA GLU A 120 10.93 -5.05 8.71
C GLU A 120 10.23 -6.25 8.04
N ALA A 121 9.24 -6.01 7.18
CA ALA A 121 8.49 -7.05 6.47
C ALA A 121 9.39 -7.89 5.53
N ILE A 122 10.27 -7.26 4.76
CA ILE A 122 11.25 -7.96 3.90
C ILE A 122 12.13 -8.88 4.75
N LEU A 123 12.73 -8.35 5.82
CA LEU A 123 13.66 -9.12 6.66
C LEU A 123 12.96 -10.26 7.38
N LYS A 124 11.75 -10.04 7.90
CA LYS A 124 10.93 -11.12 8.48
C LYS A 124 10.59 -12.19 7.44
N TYR A 125 10.20 -11.79 6.24
CA TYR A 125 9.91 -12.72 5.16
C TYR A 125 11.11 -13.63 4.87
N ILE A 126 12.30 -13.04 4.68
CA ILE A 126 13.54 -13.81 4.47
C ILE A 126 13.77 -14.77 5.63
N PHE A 127 13.77 -14.28 6.87
CA PHE A 127 14.03 -15.10 8.04
C PHE A 127 13.06 -16.29 8.15
N VAL A 128 11.76 -16.03 8.03
CA VAL A 128 10.72 -17.03 8.25
C VAL A 128 10.67 -18.03 7.10
N LYS A 129 10.83 -17.58 5.84
CA LYS A 129 10.87 -18.46 4.68
C LYS A 129 12.03 -19.45 4.77
N GLU A 130 13.22 -18.95 5.10
CA GLU A 130 14.41 -19.79 5.29
C GLU A 130 14.31 -20.72 6.48
N HIS A 131 13.72 -20.25 7.58
CA HIS A 131 13.63 -21.06 8.78
C HIS A 131 12.55 -22.15 8.72
N LEU A 132 11.40 -21.84 8.12
CA LEU A 132 10.25 -22.76 8.10
C LEU A 132 10.22 -23.70 6.90
N ASN A 133 10.87 -23.34 5.79
CA ASN A 133 10.92 -24.13 4.55
C ASN A 133 9.55 -24.72 4.14
N ARG A 134 8.50 -23.86 4.14
CA ARG A 134 7.12 -24.25 3.80
C ARG A 134 6.79 -23.96 2.34
N ASN A 135 6.03 -24.86 1.70
CA ASN A 135 5.59 -24.71 0.31
C ASN A 135 4.63 -23.52 0.08
N LYS A 136 3.70 -23.23 1.00
CA LYS A 136 2.84 -22.03 0.96
C LYS A 136 3.19 -21.11 2.14
N PHE A 137 3.64 -19.89 1.85
CA PHE A 137 3.95 -18.85 2.84
C PHE A 137 2.77 -17.87 2.95
N SER A 138 2.44 -17.45 4.17
CA SER A 138 1.53 -16.34 4.45
C SER A 138 2.11 -15.44 5.54
N PHE A 139 1.88 -14.14 5.45
CA PHE A 139 2.27 -13.16 6.48
C PHE A 139 1.46 -13.27 7.77
N LEU A 140 0.32 -13.99 7.77
CA LEU A 140 -0.57 -14.11 8.92
C LEU A 140 -0.18 -15.24 9.88
N ILE A 141 0.90 -15.98 9.61
CA ILE A 141 1.37 -17.06 10.48
C ILE A 141 2.04 -16.50 11.75
N ASP A 142 1.85 -17.19 12.89
CA ASP A 142 2.44 -16.81 14.19
C ASP A 142 3.98 -16.63 14.15
N ALA A 143 4.65 -17.36 13.26
CA ALA A 143 6.09 -17.28 13.07
C ALA A 143 6.59 -15.89 12.63
N MET A 144 5.72 -15.03 12.08
CA MET A 144 6.03 -13.65 11.71
C MET A 144 6.10 -12.70 12.91
N SER A 145 5.64 -13.13 14.09
CA SER A 145 5.64 -12.28 15.27
C SER A 145 7.07 -11.99 15.74
N LYS A 146 7.32 -10.74 16.16
CA LYS A 146 8.63 -10.30 16.69
C LYS A 146 9.11 -11.21 17.82
N ARG A 147 8.20 -11.57 18.74
CA ARG A 147 8.49 -12.44 19.88
C ARG A 147 8.96 -13.82 19.43
N ARG A 148 8.30 -14.42 18.44
CA ARG A 148 8.65 -15.76 17.94
C ARG A 148 10.01 -15.74 17.24
N ILE A 149 10.25 -14.77 16.37
CA ILE A 149 11.52 -14.63 15.66
C ILE A 149 12.69 -14.41 16.64
N LEU A 150 12.56 -13.47 17.59
CA LEU A 150 13.59 -13.23 18.60
C LEU A 150 13.86 -14.46 19.47
N LYS A 151 12.83 -15.24 19.81
CA LYS A 151 12.98 -16.51 20.54
C LYS A 151 13.81 -17.52 19.74
N ILE A 152 13.57 -17.64 18.43
CA ILE A 152 14.32 -18.54 17.55
C ILE A 152 15.78 -18.07 17.41
N LEU A 153 16.00 -16.77 17.13
CA LEU A 153 17.32 -16.15 17.05
C LEU A 153 18.16 -16.43 18.29
N ARG A 154 17.58 -16.26 19.49
CA ARG A 154 18.24 -16.55 20.77
C ARG A 154 18.52 -18.04 20.97
N LYS A 155 17.51 -18.90 20.82
CA LYS A 155 17.63 -20.31 21.20
C LYS A 155 18.49 -21.12 20.23
N LYS A 156 18.25 -20.96 18.93
CA LYS A 156 18.88 -21.74 17.85
C LYS A 156 20.18 -21.12 17.38
N TYR A 157 20.19 -19.81 17.12
CA TYR A 157 21.33 -19.12 16.49
C TYR A 157 22.21 -18.36 17.49
N LYS A 158 21.88 -18.38 18.79
CA LYS A 158 22.62 -17.67 19.85
C LYS A 158 22.79 -16.17 19.57
N ILE A 159 21.80 -15.56 18.93
CA ILE A 159 21.73 -14.11 18.67
C ILE A 159 20.83 -13.47 19.72
N TYR A 160 21.39 -12.64 20.59
CA TYR A 160 20.70 -12.06 21.76
C TYR A 160 20.25 -10.61 21.57
N ASN A 161 20.39 -10.05 20.36
CA ASN A 161 20.05 -8.66 20.13
C ASN A 161 18.53 -8.41 20.23
N PRO A 162 18.06 -7.43 21.03
CA PRO A 162 16.64 -7.13 21.19
C PRO A 162 16.02 -6.41 19.97
N ASN A 163 16.83 -5.76 19.13
CA ASN A 163 16.40 -5.16 17.88
C ASN A 163 16.22 -6.26 16.83
N LEU A 164 14.98 -6.45 16.38
CA LEU A 164 14.61 -7.51 15.45
C LEU A 164 15.34 -7.40 14.10
N ILE A 165 15.34 -6.20 13.51
CA ILE A 165 15.97 -5.94 12.20
C ILE A 165 17.46 -6.26 12.26
N TYR A 166 18.12 -5.81 13.31
CA TYR A 166 19.55 -6.06 13.51
C TYR A 166 19.83 -7.54 13.79
N GLY A 167 19.01 -8.19 14.64
CA GLY A 167 19.12 -9.62 14.90
C GLY A 167 18.96 -10.49 13.65
N ILE A 168 18.01 -10.16 12.76
CA ILE A 168 17.85 -10.83 11.47
C ILE A 168 19.04 -10.54 10.54
N SER A 169 19.54 -9.31 10.53
CA SER A 169 20.72 -8.94 9.71
C SER A 169 21.96 -9.75 10.12
N ILE A 170 22.21 -9.91 11.43
CA ILE A 170 23.27 -10.80 11.94
C ILE A 170 23.02 -12.24 11.48
N TYR A 171 21.78 -12.72 11.59
CA TYR A 171 21.44 -14.08 11.18
C TYR A 171 21.76 -14.31 9.69
N ILE A 172 21.34 -13.42 8.81
CA ILE A 172 21.60 -13.54 7.37
C ILE A 172 23.10 -13.53 7.11
N ASN A 173 23.83 -12.54 7.65
CA ASN A 173 25.27 -12.40 7.40
C ASN A 173 26.13 -13.52 8.01
N LYS A 174 25.65 -14.22 9.05
CA LYS A 174 26.43 -15.26 9.74
C LYS A 174 26.03 -16.69 9.36
N TYR A 175 24.77 -16.91 9.00
CA TYR A 175 24.21 -18.25 8.81
C TYR A 175 23.57 -18.47 7.43
N VAL A 176 23.41 -17.42 6.62
CA VAL A 176 22.78 -17.46 5.29
C VAL A 176 23.57 -16.65 4.27
N ASP A 177 24.86 -16.43 4.53
CA ASP A 177 25.76 -15.64 3.69
C ASP A 177 26.00 -16.28 2.32
N TYR A 178 25.85 -17.61 2.22
CA TYR A 178 25.87 -18.36 0.97
C TYR A 178 24.76 -17.95 -0.03
N LYS A 179 23.69 -17.28 0.41
CA LYS A 179 22.65 -16.73 -0.47
C LYS A 179 22.95 -15.26 -0.76
N THR A 180 23.68 -15.02 -1.86
CA THR A 180 24.16 -13.70 -2.28
C THR A 180 23.04 -12.66 -2.38
N ASN A 181 21.87 -13.06 -2.90
CA ASN A 181 20.70 -12.20 -3.00
C ASN A 181 20.21 -11.68 -1.63
N TYR A 182 20.24 -12.49 -0.57
CA TYR A 182 19.83 -12.04 0.76
C TYR A 182 20.85 -11.11 1.40
N VAL A 183 22.13 -11.40 1.21
CA VAL A 183 23.22 -10.52 1.68
C VAL A 183 23.12 -9.16 0.99
N GLU A 184 22.85 -9.15 -0.31
CA GLU A 184 22.64 -7.92 -1.08
C GLU A 184 21.45 -7.10 -0.58
N ILE A 185 20.30 -7.75 -0.33
CA ILE A 185 19.14 -7.10 0.29
C ILE A 185 19.50 -6.48 1.64
N VAL A 186 20.20 -7.23 2.51
CA VAL A 186 20.62 -6.71 3.82
C VAL A 186 21.56 -5.52 3.68
N LYS A 187 22.49 -5.56 2.72
CA LYS A 187 23.40 -4.43 2.42
C LYS A 187 22.61 -3.20 1.99
N LEU A 188 21.68 -3.34 1.05
CA LEU A 188 20.86 -2.22 0.56
C LEU A 188 19.98 -1.64 1.68
N LEU A 189 19.27 -2.50 2.41
CA LEU A 189 18.39 -2.10 3.51
C LEU A 189 19.17 -1.51 4.71
N ASN A 190 20.48 -1.77 4.83
CA ASN A 190 21.34 -1.18 5.85
C ASN A 190 22.38 -0.22 5.25
N SER A 191 22.14 0.30 4.05
CA SER A 191 22.95 1.36 3.44
C SER A 191 22.94 2.62 4.32
N GLU A 192 23.92 3.49 4.12
CA GLU A 192 24.02 4.75 4.86
C GLU A 192 22.76 5.61 4.68
N LYS A 193 22.31 5.79 3.42
CA LYS A 193 21.08 6.53 3.11
C LYS A 193 19.86 5.96 3.84
N MET A 194 19.71 4.64 3.88
CA MET A 194 18.60 3.99 4.59
C MET A 194 18.72 4.17 6.10
N ARG A 195 19.93 4.12 6.67
CA ARG A 195 20.14 4.41 8.11
C ARG A 195 19.75 5.85 8.45
N SER A 196 20.16 6.80 7.65
CA SER A 196 19.82 8.22 7.84
C SER A 196 18.31 8.47 7.72
N LEU A 197 17.59 7.76 6.84
CA LEU A 197 16.11 7.80 6.84
C LEU A 197 15.52 7.23 8.14
N MET A 198 16.08 6.13 8.65
CA MET A 198 15.63 5.56 9.93
C MET A 198 15.90 6.48 11.11
N GLU A 199 16.94 7.32 11.03
CA GLU A 199 17.23 8.35 12.02
C GLU A 199 16.21 9.51 11.95
N LEU A 200 15.86 9.99 10.74
CA LEU A 200 14.76 10.94 10.58
C LEU A 200 13.47 10.40 11.21
N ARG A 201 13.14 9.13 10.94
CA ARG A 201 12.00 8.46 11.58
C ARG A 201 12.15 8.44 13.09
N HIS A 202 13.30 8.02 13.61
CA HIS A 202 13.55 7.89 15.04
C HIS A 202 13.31 9.21 15.78
N ASN A 203 13.76 10.32 15.21
CA ASN A 203 13.63 11.66 15.78
C ASN A 203 12.24 12.29 15.61
N SER A 204 11.35 11.66 14.85
CA SER A 204 9.99 12.15 14.58
C SER A 204 8.94 11.46 15.47
N ILE A 205 7.70 11.97 15.41
CA ILE A 205 6.56 11.49 16.23
C ILE A 205 6.15 10.03 15.92
N VAL A 206 6.44 9.53 14.71
CA VAL A 206 6.20 8.10 14.36
C VAL A 206 7.28 7.16 14.90
N GLY A 207 8.36 7.72 15.45
CA GLY A 207 9.47 7.04 16.10
C GLY A 207 9.42 7.22 17.61
N HIS A 208 10.43 7.92 18.14
CA HIS A 208 10.60 8.19 19.57
C HIS A 208 10.86 9.67 19.87
N GLY A 209 10.82 10.55 18.87
CA GLY A 209 11.04 11.98 19.02
C GLY A 209 9.81 12.81 18.67
N PHE A 210 10.02 14.11 18.48
CA PHE A 210 8.95 15.09 18.22
C PHE A 210 9.27 16.02 17.05
N ARG A 211 10.36 15.76 16.31
CA ARG A 211 10.78 16.60 15.19
C ARG A 211 9.83 16.40 14.00
N GLY A 212 9.42 17.50 13.37
CA GLY A 212 8.76 17.46 12.06
C GLY A 212 9.70 16.97 10.95
N VAL A 213 9.13 16.55 9.83
CA VAL A 213 9.90 16.07 8.66
C VAL A 213 9.28 16.69 7.41
N SER A 214 10.10 17.36 6.61
CA SER A 214 9.69 17.88 5.31
C SER A 214 10.20 17.01 4.16
N ARG A 215 9.74 17.33 2.94
CA ARG A 215 10.25 16.71 1.71
C ARG A 215 11.76 16.93 1.56
N GLU A 216 12.24 18.12 1.87
CA GLU A 216 13.66 18.50 1.75
C GLU A 216 14.54 17.67 2.66
N ASP A 217 14.08 17.34 3.88
CA ASP A 217 14.82 16.47 4.80
C ASP A 217 15.02 15.07 4.19
N ILE A 218 13.99 14.51 3.55
CA ILE A 218 14.08 13.21 2.85
C ILE A 218 15.01 13.34 1.64
N VAL A 219 14.88 14.41 0.86
CA VAL A 219 15.67 14.62 -0.36
C VAL A 219 17.16 14.77 -0.06
N LYS A 220 17.53 15.44 1.02
CA LYS A 220 18.92 15.56 1.46
C LYS A 220 19.56 14.20 1.74
N VAL A 221 18.78 13.25 2.26
CA VAL A 221 19.28 11.96 2.72
C VAL A 221 19.24 10.89 1.62
N TYR A 222 18.17 10.85 0.84
CA TYR A 222 17.90 9.76 -0.11
C TYR A 222 17.75 10.23 -1.56
N GLY A 223 17.70 11.53 -1.81
CA GLY A 223 17.34 12.09 -3.11
C GLY A 223 15.83 11.98 -3.37
N ASN A 224 15.45 11.60 -4.58
CA ASN A 224 14.02 11.46 -4.90
C ASN A 224 13.36 10.39 -4.00
N PRO A 225 12.27 10.70 -3.25
CA PRO A 225 11.57 9.73 -2.41
C PRO A 225 11.11 8.46 -3.15
N TYR A 226 10.84 8.56 -4.47
CA TYR A 226 10.50 7.41 -5.29
C TYR A 226 11.64 6.40 -5.43
N ASN A 227 12.91 6.82 -5.29
CA ASN A 227 14.05 5.90 -5.32
C ASN A 227 14.00 4.89 -4.17
N ILE A 228 13.37 5.23 -3.04
CA ILE A 228 13.19 4.32 -1.90
C ILE A 228 12.24 3.17 -2.31
N ILE A 229 11.21 3.49 -3.09
CA ILE A 229 10.27 2.49 -3.64
C ILE A 229 11.00 1.59 -4.62
N ASP A 230 11.88 2.15 -5.46
CA ASP A 230 12.67 1.38 -6.42
C ASP A 230 13.64 0.43 -5.74
N ASP A 231 14.30 0.85 -4.66
CA ASP A 231 15.15 -0.01 -3.83
C ASP A 231 14.35 -1.17 -3.20
N PHE A 232 13.12 -0.91 -2.74
CA PHE A 232 12.24 -1.97 -2.23
C PHE A 232 11.80 -2.93 -3.32
N LYS A 233 11.40 -2.43 -4.50
CA LYS A 233 11.08 -3.29 -5.66
C LYS A 233 12.28 -4.14 -6.05
N TYR A 234 13.48 -3.57 -6.05
CA TYR A 234 14.71 -4.29 -6.32
C TYR A 234 14.93 -5.42 -5.30
N CYS A 235 14.76 -5.14 -4.00
CA CYS A 235 14.80 -6.19 -2.97
C CYS A 235 13.79 -7.30 -3.23
N LEU A 236 12.57 -6.98 -3.62
CA LEU A 236 11.52 -7.96 -3.88
C LEU A 236 11.78 -8.78 -5.16
N ASN A 237 12.37 -8.16 -6.18
CA ASN A 237 12.84 -8.87 -7.37
C ASN A 237 13.92 -9.90 -7.02
N LEU A 238 14.87 -9.55 -6.15
CA LEU A 238 15.88 -10.48 -5.61
C LEU A 238 15.26 -11.65 -4.80
N LEU A 239 14.02 -11.48 -4.32
CA LEU A 239 13.23 -12.52 -3.64
C LEU A 239 12.29 -13.28 -4.59
N ASN A 240 12.31 -12.97 -5.89
CA ASN A 240 11.37 -13.47 -6.90
C ASN A 240 9.90 -13.15 -6.56
N ILE A 241 9.64 -11.96 -6.02
CA ILE A 241 8.29 -11.45 -5.73
C ILE A 241 7.98 -10.33 -6.70
N ASN A 242 7.12 -10.61 -7.68
CA ASN A 242 6.72 -9.61 -8.68
C ASN A 242 5.56 -8.75 -8.16
N VAL A 243 5.83 -7.50 -7.77
CA VAL A 243 4.82 -6.60 -7.22
C VAL A 243 4.11 -5.77 -8.28
N MET A 244 2.82 -5.51 -8.05
CA MET A 244 1.99 -4.62 -8.86
C MET A 244 1.80 -3.27 -8.15
N ASP A 245 2.38 -2.21 -8.69
CA ASP A 245 2.42 -0.86 -8.10
C ASP A 245 1.48 0.16 -8.78
N ASN A 246 0.69 -0.31 -9.74
CA ASN A 246 -0.24 0.50 -10.52
C ASN A 246 -1.71 0.09 -10.33
N LYS A 247 -2.00 -0.79 -9.36
CA LYS A 247 -3.35 -1.30 -9.07
C LYS A 247 -4.38 -0.18 -8.98
N TYR A 248 -4.10 0.80 -8.13
CA TYR A 248 -5.01 1.91 -7.88
C TYR A 248 -5.07 2.89 -9.04
N ASN A 249 -4.00 3.04 -9.83
CA ASN A 249 -4.08 3.83 -11.07
C ASN A 249 -5.08 3.21 -12.03
N ILE A 250 -5.03 1.89 -12.24
CA ILE A 250 -5.95 1.17 -13.12
C ILE A 250 -7.40 1.31 -12.64
N ILE A 251 -7.63 1.17 -11.34
CA ILE A 251 -8.97 1.32 -10.74
C ILE A 251 -9.44 2.78 -10.87
N ASN A 252 -8.58 3.75 -10.59
CA ASN A 252 -8.92 5.16 -10.72
C ASN A 252 -9.26 5.54 -12.15
N ASP A 253 -8.47 5.10 -13.13
CA ASP A 253 -8.74 5.36 -14.55
C ASP A 253 -10.03 4.69 -15.03
N PHE A 254 -10.40 3.55 -14.45
CA PHE A 254 -11.71 2.96 -14.65
C PHE A 254 -12.82 3.83 -14.06
N LEU A 255 -12.75 4.17 -12.76
CA LEU A 255 -13.76 4.98 -12.07
C LEU A 255 -13.97 6.35 -12.73
N LYS A 256 -12.88 7.03 -13.13
CA LYS A 256 -12.94 8.32 -13.80
C LYS A 256 -13.71 8.24 -15.13
N ARG A 257 -13.54 7.16 -15.90
CA ARG A 257 -14.29 6.94 -17.14
C ARG A 257 -15.77 6.75 -16.87
N GLU A 258 -16.13 5.90 -15.91
CA GLU A 258 -17.53 5.64 -15.55
C GLU A 258 -18.23 6.91 -15.02
N LEU A 259 -17.56 7.67 -14.16
CA LEU A 259 -18.10 8.93 -13.63
C LEU A 259 -18.29 9.99 -14.72
N ASN A 260 -17.41 10.02 -15.73
CA ASN A 260 -17.57 10.93 -16.86
C ASN A 260 -18.85 10.60 -17.65
N CYS A 261 -19.17 9.33 -17.87
CA CYS A 261 -20.41 8.91 -18.54
C CYS A 261 -21.66 9.40 -17.78
N ILE A 262 -21.67 9.22 -16.45
CA ILE A 262 -22.77 9.67 -15.58
C ILE A 262 -22.97 11.19 -15.67
N ASN A 263 -21.89 11.97 -15.72
CA ASN A 263 -21.98 13.43 -15.87
C ASN A 263 -22.53 13.83 -17.25
N TYR A 264 -22.15 13.13 -18.32
CA TYR A 264 -22.67 13.39 -19.66
C TYR A 264 -24.18 13.12 -19.78
N ASP A 265 -24.67 11.99 -19.25
CA ASP A 265 -26.09 11.62 -19.33
C ASP A 265 -26.98 12.55 -18.51
N ASN A 266 -26.53 12.95 -17.32
CA ASN A 266 -27.24 13.93 -16.48
C ASN A 266 -27.35 15.30 -17.15
N ASN A 267 -26.34 15.73 -17.90
CA ASN A 267 -26.41 16.98 -18.66
C ASN A 267 -27.39 16.86 -19.83
N LYS A 268 -27.35 15.76 -20.60
CA LYS A 268 -28.22 15.55 -21.77
C LYS A 268 -29.70 15.45 -21.39
N SER A 269 -30.04 14.72 -20.33
CA SER A 269 -31.43 14.61 -19.83
C SER A 269 -32.00 15.96 -19.38
N LYS A 270 -31.15 16.86 -18.87
CA LYS A 270 -31.57 18.20 -18.45
C LYS A 270 -31.86 19.15 -19.62
N TYR A 271 -31.04 19.10 -20.68
CA TYR A 271 -31.29 19.90 -21.89
C TYR A 271 -32.57 19.48 -22.62
N VAL A 272 -32.93 18.20 -22.60
CA VAL A 272 -34.19 17.71 -23.19
C VAL A 272 -35.41 18.21 -22.40
N ASN A 273 -35.31 18.33 -21.07
CA ASN A 273 -36.38 18.83 -20.21
C ASN A 273 -36.51 20.36 -20.17
N GLU A 274 -35.48 21.11 -20.57
CA GLU A 274 -35.54 22.59 -20.71
C GLU A 274 -36.02 23.04 -22.11
N MET A 275 -36.13 22.12 -23.07
CA MET A 275 -36.60 22.35 -24.45
C MET A 275 -38.02 21.80 -24.71
N ALA A 276 -38.68 21.25 -23.69
CA ALA A 276 -40.08 20.79 -23.71
C ALA A 276 -40.94 21.71 -22.86
#